data_AF-A0A8D2APG8-F1
#
_entry.id   AF-A0A8D2APG8-F1
#
_cell.length_a   1.000
_cell.length_b   1.000
_cell.length_c   1.000
_cell.angle_alpha   90.00
_cell.angle_beta   90.00
_cell.angle_gamma   90.00
#
_symmetry.space_group_name_H-M   'P 1'
#
loop_
_entity.id
_entity.type
_entity.pdbx_description
1 polymer ?
#
loop_
_entity_poly.entity_id
_entity_poly.type
_entity_poly.pdbx_seq_one_letter_code
_entity_poly.pdbx_strand_id
1 'polypeptide(L)'
;LQTSRCGHPLRQASASLAGRPEAEARRRQGHCEGKKRLGINLDRHLTIQSAEQPYKIPSRCHAFEKEWIECAHGIGNIRAQKECKIEYDDFVECLLRLKTMKRVNAIKKQRDKLIKEGKYTPPPHHLGQTDPRP
;
A
#
# COMPACT_ATOMS: atom_id res chain seq x y z
N LEU A 1 -26.84 -26.76 21.76
CA LEU A 1 -25.51 -26.15 21.49
C LEU A 1 -25.72 -24.83 20.75
N GLN A 2 -25.80 -23.70 21.45
CA GLN A 2 -25.88 -22.39 20.80
C GLN A 2 -24.46 -21.96 20.42
N THR A 3 -24.16 -21.97 19.14
CA THR A 3 -22.95 -21.34 18.60
C THR A 3 -23.12 -19.83 18.69
N SER A 4 -22.12 -19.14 19.24
CA SER A 4 -22.06 -17.67 19.21
C SER A 4 -22.23 -17.18 17.77
N ARG A 5 -22.88 -16.02 17.60
CA ARG A 5 -23.07 -15.36 16.29
C ARG A 5 -21.75 -15.13 15.53
N CYS A 6 -20.60 -15.19 16.20
CA CYS A 6 -19.26 -15.12 15.61
C CYS A 6 -18.48 -16.46 15.57
N GLY A 7 -19.12 -17.63 15.70
CA GLY A 7 -18.47 -18.93 15.42
C GLY A 7 -17.37 -19.37 16.39
N HIS A 8 -17.21 -18.73 17.55
CA HIS A 8 -16.34 -19.24 18.60
C HIS A 8 -17.02 -20.37 19.38
N PRO A 9 -16.32 -21.49 19.68
CA PRO A 9 -16.80 -22.43 20.68
C PRO A 9 -16.87 -21.70 22.03
N LEU A 10 -18.05 -21.65 22.63
CA LEU A 10 -18.21 -21.23 24.02
C LEU A 10 -17.48 -22.25 24.89
N ARG A 11 -16.23 -21.95 25.24
CA ARG A 11 -15.53 -22.69 26.28
C ARG A 11 -16.34 -22.46 27.55
N GLN A 12 -17.02 -23.51 28.04
CA GLN A 12 -17.71 -23.46 29.32
C GLN A 12 -16.65 -23.17 30.39
N ALA A 13 -16.61 -21.93 30.87
CA ALA A 13 -15.82 -21.59 32.04
C ALA A 13 -16.62 -22.06 33.26
N SER A 14 -16.31 -23.27 33.74
CA SER A 14 -16.70 -23.70 35.08
C SER A 14 -16.06 -22.74 36.08
N ALA A 15 -16.89 -21.99 36.80
CA ALA A 15 -16.47 -21.08 37.85
C ALA A 15 -15.81 -21.85 38.99
N SER A 16 -14.55 -21.54 39.27
CA SER A 16 -13.96 -21.72 40.60
C SER A 16 -13.25 -20.41 40.95
N LEU A 17 -13.87 -19.66 41.85
CA LEU A 17 -13.36 -18.44 42.44
C LEU A 17 -12.21 -18.81 43.39
N ALA A 18 -10.96 -18.59 42.98
CA ALA A 18 -9.84 -18.45 43.91
C ALA A 18 -8.67 -17.68 43.25
N GLY A 19 -8.60 -16.38 43.58
CA GLY A 19 -7.42 -15.50 43.63
C GLY A 19 -6.37 -15.57 42.52
N ARG A 20 -6.38 -14.59 41.61
CA ARG A 20 -5.19 -14.05 40.89
C ARG A 20 -5.43 -12.59 40.50
N PRO A 21 -4.37 -11.75 40.43
CA PRO A 21 -4.49 -10.30 40.48
C PRO A 21 -5.07 -9.73 39.17
N GLU A 22 -5.61 -8.52 39.27
CA GLU A 22 -6.17 -7.69 38.20
C GLU A 22 -5.15 -7.44 37.08
N ALA A 23 -4.88 -8.44 36.25
CA ALA A 23 -4.22 -8.27 34.97
C ALA A 23 -5.30 -7.94 33.94
N GLU A 24 -5.52 -6.64 33.78
CA GLU A 24 -6.13 -5.94 32.65
C GLU A 24 -6.55 -6.88 31.49
N ALA A 25 -7.82 -7.28 31.51
CA ALA A 25 -8.43 -8.03 30.43
C ALA A 25 -8.51 -7.12 29.18
N ARG A 26 -7.42 -7.05 28.40
CA ARG A 26 -7.48 -6.58 27.02
C ARG A 26 -8.52 -7.42 26.31
N ARG A 27 -9.74 -6.90 26.15
CA ARG A 27 -10.76 -7.45 25.26
C ARG A 27 -10.07 -7.63 23.91
N ARG A 28 -9.75 -8.87 23.55
CA ARG A 28 -9.44 -9.22 22.17
C ARG A 28 -10.74 -9.03 21.42
N GLN A 29 -10.96 -7.81 20.93
CA GLN A 29 -12.06 -7.50 20.04
C GLN A 29 -11.76 -8.26 18.76
N GLY A 30 -12.28 -9.49 18.68
CA GLY A 30 -12.14 -10.32 17.50
C GLY A 30 -12.74 -9.60 16.31
N HIS A 31 -12.04 -9.60 15.18
CA HIS A 31 -12.58 -9.09 13.93
C HIS A 31 -13.67 -10.05 13.44
N CYS A 32 -14.95 -9.76 13.74
CA CYS A 32 -16.06 -10.54 13.19
C CYS A 32 -16.29 -10.13 11.72
N GLU A 33 -16.11 -11.06 10.78
CA GLU A 33 -16.30 -10.84 9.33
C GLU A 33 -17.79 -10.74 8.90
N GLY A 34 -18.63 -10.03 9.65
CA GLY A 34 -20.08 -9.94 9.39
C GLY A 34 -20.41 -9.40 7.99
N LYS A 35 -19.61 -8.45 7.47
CA LYS A 35 -19.75 -7.89 6.12
C LYS A 35 -19.52 -8.94 5.03
N LYS A 36 -18.46 -9.72 5.16
CA LYS A 36 -18.10 -10.78 4.21
C LYS A 36 -19.12 -11.92 4.23
N ARG A 37 -19.62 -12.27 5.43
CA ARG A 37 -20.64 -13.31 5.61
C ARG A 37 -22.00 -12.94 5.03
N LEU A 38 -22.37 -11.65 5.08
CA LEU A 38 -23.65 -11.15 4.56
C LEU A 38 -23.59 -10.67 3.10
N GLY A 39 -22.40 -10.64 2.48
CA GLY A 39 -22.22 -10.20 1.09
C GLY A 39 -22.43 -8.70 0.85
N ILE A 40 -22.50 -7.88 1.91
CA ILE A 40 -22.74 -6.44 1.81
C ILE A 40 -21.40 -5.70 1.62
N ASN A 41 -21.28 -4.93 0.54
CA ASN A 41 -20.11 -4.08 0.27
C ASN A 41 -20.29 -2.69 0.88
N LEU A 42 -19.96 -2.54 2.15
CA LEU A 42 -20.01 -1.24 2.82
C LEU A 42 -18.80 -0.36 2.46
N ASP A 43 -17.57 -0.92 2.57
CA ASP A 43 -16.33 -0.13 2.48
C ASP A 43 -15.29 -0.71 1.50
N ARG A 44 -15.56 -1.86 0.86
CA ARG A 44 -14.56 -2.58 0.03
C ARG A 44 -14.15 -1.78 -1.20
N HIS A 45 -15.06 -0.96 -1.74
CA HIS A 45 -14.80 -0.10 -2.90
C HIS A 45 -13.91 1.11 -2.57
N LEU A 46 -13.76 1.46 -1.29
CA LEU A 46 -12.91 2.58 -0.83
C LEU A 46 -11.53 2.15 -0.33
N THR A 47 -11.25 0.85 -0.27
CA THR A 47 -10.06 0.35 0.43
C THR A 47 -8.81 0.30 -0.44
N ILE A 48 -8.98 0.16 -1.76
CA ILE A 48 -7.88 0.04 -2.74
C ILE A 48 -8.03 1.14 -3.78
N GLN A 49 -6.93 1.73 -4.24
CA GLN A 49 -6.99 2.76 -5.28
C GLN A 49 -7.30 2.15 -6.65
N SER A 50 -7.07 0.84 -6.78
CA SER A 50 -7.31 0.05 -8.00
C SER A 50 -8.71 -0.52 -8.12
N ALA A 51 -9.63 -0.18 -7.20
CA ALA A 51 -11.06 -0.49 -7.36
C ALA A 51 -11.66 0.32 -8.51
N GLU A 52 -12.84 -0.10 -8.99
CA GLU A 52 -13.60 0.64 -9.97
C GLU A 52 -13.90 2.06 -9.46
N GLN A 53 -13.31 3.06 -10.14
CA GLN A 53 -13.53 4.47 -9.86
C GLN A 53 -14.60 5.04 -10.81
N PRO A 54 -15.35 6.07 -10.39
CA PRO A 54 -16.20 6.84 -11.28
C PRO A 54 -15.43 7.29 -12.54
N TYR A 55 -16.06 7.17 -13.71
CA TYR A 55 -15.46 7.49 -15.01
C TYR A 55 -14.18 6.70 -15.37
N LYS A 56 -13.91 5.58 -14.69
CA LYS A 56 -12.73 4.73 -14.93
C LYS A 56 -11.41 5.49 -14.81
N ILE A 57 -11.36 6.49 -13.91
CA ILE A 57 -10.16 7.29 -13.68
C ILE A 57 -9.14 6.43 -12.93
N PRO A 58 -7.96 6.14 -13.52
CA PRO A 58 -6.93 5.37 -12.85
C PRO A 58 -6.18 6.23 -11.83
N SER A 59 -5.76 5.63 -10.71
CA SER A 59 -4.81 6.27 -9.81
C SER A 59 -3.42 6.36 -10.45
N ARG A 60 -2.58 7.28 -9.97
CA ARG A 60 -1.20 7.45 -10.49
C ARG A 60 -0.35 6.19 -10.41
N CYS A 61 -0.62 5.33 -9.42
CA CYS A 61 0.11 4.09 -9.17
C CYS A 61 -0.77 2.84 -9.35
N HIS A 62 -1.83 2.96 -10.15
CA HIS A 62 -2.81 1.88 -10.37
C HIS A 62 -2.17 0.57 -10.83
N ALA A 63 -1.25 0.62 -11.79
CA ALA A 63 -0.59 -0.58 -12.30
C ALA A 63 0.22 -1.31 -11.21
N PHE A 64 1.04 -0.57 -10.46
CA PHE A 64 1.89 -1.14 -9.40
C PHE A 64 1.06 -1.68 -8.22
N GLU A 65 0.01 -0.97 -7.82
CA GLU A 65 -0.88 -1.45 -6.74
C GLU A 65 -1.60 -2.74 -7.15
N LYS A 66 -2.08 -2.79 -8.40
CA LYS A 66 -2.74 -3.98 -8.95
C LYS A 66 -1.80 -5.19 -8.99
N GLU A 67 -0.59 -5.04 -9.53
CA GLU A 67 0.41 -6.11 -9.58
C GLU A 67 0.77 -6.62 -8.16
N TRP A 68 0.93 -5.71 -7.21
CA TRP A 68 1.20 -6.07 -5.81
C TRP A 68 0.04 -6.85 -5.17
N ILE A 69 -1.21 -6.40 -5.37
CA ILE A 69 -2.40 -7.09 -4.85
C ILE A 69 -2.54 -8.47 -5.49
N GLU A 70 -2.34 -8.58 -6.81
CA GLU A 70 -2.43 -9.85 -7.54
C GLU A 70 -1.37 -10.84 -7.08
N CYS A 71 -0.14 -10.38 -6.82
CA CYS A 71 0.92 -11.22 -6.23
C CYS A 71 0.58 -11.65 -4.80
N ALA A 72 0.14 -10.72 -3.95
CA ALA A 72 -0.11 -10.98 -2.53
C ALA A 72 -1.42 -11.74 -2.25
N HIS A 73 -2.28 -11.90 -3.26
CA HIS A 73 -3.58 -12.53 -3.10
C HIS A 73 -3.45 -14.04 -2.82
N GLY A 74 -3.89 -14.48 -1.65
CA GLY A 74 -3.99 -15.91 -1.30
C GLY A 74 -2.77 -16.54 -0.63
N ILE A 75 -1.61 -15.86 -0.60
CA ILE A 75 -0.37 -16.37 0.04
C ILE A 75 -0.24 -15.97 1.52
N GLY A 76 -1.00 -14.96 1.96
CA GLY A 76 -0.96 -14.41 3.32
C GLY A 76 0.22 -13.44 3.56
N ASN A 77 0.05 -12.51 4.52
CA ASN A 77 0.98 -11.39 4.73
C ASN A 77 2.44 -11.84 5.02
N ILE A 78 2.62 -12.92 5.79
CA ILE A 78 3.96 -13.39 6.19
C ILE A 78 4.81 -13.79 4.98
N ARG A 79 4.19 -14.46 4.00
CA ARG A 79 4.86 -14.86 2.75
C ARG A 79 4.94 -13.72 1.75
N ALA A 80 3.87 -12.93 1.64
CA ALA A 80 3.81 -11.78 0.73
C ALA A 80 4.95 -10.79 0.94
N GLN A 81 5.39 -10.56 2.18
CA GLN A 81 6.52 -9.69 2.47
C GLN A 81 7.86 -10.15 1.86
N LYS A 82 8.01 -11.45 1.59
CA LYS A 82 9.24 -12.02 1.03
C LYS A 82 9.10 -12.30 -0.46
N GLU A 83 7.98 -12.87 -0.87
CA GLU A 83 7.74 -13.30 -2.26
C GLU A 83 7.36 -12.11 -3.16
N CYS A 84 6.50 -11.21 -2.68
CA CYS A 84 6.01 -10.05 -3.45
C CYS A 84 6.75 -8.75 -3.09
N LYS A 85 8.03 -8.87 -2.75
CA LYS A 85 8.83 -7.73 -2.26
C LYS A 85 9.08 -6.72 -3.37
N ILE A 86 9.30 -7.18 -4.60
CA ILE A 86 9.66 -6.33 -5.73
C ILE A 86 8.47 -5.44 -6.11
N GLU A 87 7.30 -6.04 -6.24
CA GLU A 87 6.03 -5.38 -6.55
C GLU A 87 5.69 -4.35 -5.47
N TYR A 88 5.90 -4.70 -4.20
CA TYR A 88 5.70 -3.77 -3.10
C TYR A 88 6.71 -2.61 -3.11
N ASP A 89 7.99 -2.89 -3.34
CA ASP A 89 9.04 -1.87 -3.40
C ASP A 89 8.81 -0.89 -4.57
N ASP A 90 8.31 -1.38 -5.71
CA ASP A 90 7.95 -0.55 -6.85
C ASP A 90 6.68 0.27 -6.59
N PHE A 91 5.68 -0.29 -5.92
CA PHE A 91 4.50 0.46 -5.48
C PHE A 91 4.89 1.60 -4.52
N VAL A 92 5.75 1.32 -3.53
CA VAL A 92 6.25 2.33 -2.59
C VAL A 92 7.09 3.40 -3.30
N GLU A 93 7.92 3.02 -4.28
CA GLU A 93 8.65 3.99 -5.10
C GLU A 93 7.69 4.84 -5.91
N CYS A 94 6.65 4.27 -6.51
CA CYS A 94 5.68 5.04 -7.28
C CYS A 94 4.98 6.11 -6.43
N LEU A 95 4.62 5.78 -5.18
CA LEU A 95 3.97 6.71 -4.25
C LEU A 95 4.91 7.83 -3.79
N LEU A 96 6.13 7.48 -3.38
CA LEU A 96 7.05 8.43 -2.74
C LEU A 96 8.06 9.07 -3.69
N ARG A 97 8.33 8.46 -4.84
CA ARG A 97 9.30 8.87 -5.88
C ARG A 97 10.71 9.14 -5.36
N LEU A 98 11.11 8.49 -4.26
CA LEU A 98 12.39 8.74 -3.60
C LEU A 98 13.60 8.44 -4.50
N LYS A 99 13.58 7.30 -5.21
CA LYS A 99 14.67 6.91 -6.12
C LYS A 99 14.72 7.89 -7.31
N THR A 100 13.56 8.23 -7.86
CA THR A 100 13.41 9.23 -8.93
C THR A 100 14.00 10.59 -8.53
N MET A 101 13.62 11.13 -7.37
CA MET A 101 14.13 12.41 -6.88
C MET A 101 15.64 12.37 -6.64
N LYS A 102 16.15 11.28 -6.06
CA LYS A 102 17.59 11.09 -5.85
C LYS A 102 18.36 11.10 -7.17
N ARG A 103 17.83 10.42 -8.19
CA ARG A 103 18.43 10.38 -9.54
C ARG A 103 18.44 11.75 -10.20
N VAL A 104 17.31 12.46 -10.20
CA VAL A 104 17.19 13.81 -10.79
C VAL A 104 18.15 14.78 -10.09
N ASN A 105 18.26 14.70 -8.76
CA ASN A 105 19.20 15.52 -8.00
C ASN A 105 20.66 15.23 -8.38
N ALA A 106 21.04 13.96 -8.57
CA ALA A 106 22.39 13.60 -9.00
C ALA A 106 22.70 14.14 -10.42
N ILE A 107 21.75 14.00 -11.36
CA ILE A 107 21.87 14.53 -12.72
C ILE A 107 22.04 16.06 -12.69
N LYS A 108 21.23 16.76 -11.90
CA LYS A 108 21.32 18.22 -11.75
C LYS A 108 22.67 18.66 -11.20
N LYS A 109 23.16 18.01 -10.14
CA LYS A 109 24.49 18.30 -9.57
C LYS A 109 25.61 18.09 -10.59
N GLN A 110 25.56 17.00 -11.35
CA GLN A 110 26.57 16.72 -12.38
C GLN A 110 26.50 17.74 -13.52
N ARG A 111 25.30 18.09 -13.98
CA ARG A 111 25.09 19.13 -15.01
C ARG A 111 25.67 20.46 -14.56
N ASP A 112 25.34 20.90 -13.35
CA ASP A 112 25.79 22.18 -12.82
C ASP A 112 27.31 22.22 -12.62
N LYS A 113 27.94 21.07 -12.30
CA LYS A 113 29.41 20.93 -12.30
C LYS A 113 30.01 21.12 -13.70
N LEU A 114 29.45 20.45 -14.72
CA LEU A 114 29.96 20.53 -16.09
C LEU A 114 29.75 21.91 -16.74
N ILE A 115 28.68 22.62 -16.37
CA ILE A 115 28.45 24.01 -16.80
C ILE A 115 29.51 24.93 -16.20
N LYS A 116 29.84 24.76 -14.90
CA LYS A 116 30.91 25.53 -14.24
C LYS A 116 32.29 25.28 -14.86
N GLU A 117 32.55 24.05 -15.31
CA GLU A 117 33.78 23.68 -16.03
C GLU A 117 33.77 24.12 -17.51
N GLY A 118 32.65 24.63 -18.03
CA GLY A 118 32.49 25.03 -19.45
C GLY A 118 32.38 23.87 -20.44
N LYS A 119 32.29 22.61 -19.97
CA LYS A 119 32.27 21.41 -20.83
C LYS A 119 30.88 21.07 -21.37
N TYR A 120 29.82 21.64 -20.80
CA TYR A 120 28.45 21.35 -21.18
C TYR A 120 27.64 22.64 -21.37
N THR A 121 27.01 22.76 -22.54
CA THR A 121 26.06 23.83 -22.86
C THR A 121 24.66 23.24 -23.01
N PRO A 122 23.64 23.76 -22.33
CA PRO A 122 22.28 23.23 -22.42
C PRO A 122 21.70 23.40 -23.83
N PRO A 123 21.01 22.39 -24.37
CA PRO A 123 20.30 22.48 -25.63
C PRO A 123 19.23 23.59 -25.69
N PRO A 124 18.91 24.15 -26.88
CA PRO A 124 17.90 25.20 -27.05
C PRO A 124 16.49 24.84 -26.53
N HIS A 125 16.10 23.56 -26.61
CA HIS A 125 14.80 23.09 -26.10
C HIS A 125 14.69 23.15 -24.56
N HIS A 126 15.82 23.13 -23.85
CA HIS A 126 15.84 23.35 -22.40
C HIS A 126 15.81 24.84 -22.02
N LEU A 127 15.96 25.73 -23.00
CA LEU A 127 15.92 27.18 -22.84
C LEU A 127 14.58 27.79 -23.28
N GLY A 128 13.64 26.97 -23.76
CA GLY A 128 12.32 27.42 -24.23
C GLY A 128 12.33 28.11 -25.59
N GLN A 129 13.38 27.93 -26.39
CA GLN A 129 13.55 28.55 -27.71
C GLN A 129 12.97 27.70 -28.86
N THR A 130 12.38 26.56 -28.56
CA THR A 130 11.80 25.63 -29.55
C THR A 130 10.29 25.65 -29.45
N ASP A 131 9.61 25.58 -30.59
CA ASP A 131 8.15 25.49 -30.64
C ASP A 131 7.66 24.29 -29.79
N PRO A 132 6.67 24.49 -28.91
CA PRO A 132 6.13 23.41 -28.10
C PRO A 132 5.48 22.36 -29.00
N ARG A 133 5.67 21.09 -28.65
CA ARG A 133 4.92 20.01 -29.28
C ARG A 133 3.43 20.15 -28.87
N PRO A 134 2.47 20.01 -29.82
CA PRO A 134 1.05 20.13 -29.52
C PRO A 134 0.55 19.13 -28.47
#